data_AF-A0A7C4Z4W5-F1
#
_entry.id   AF-A0A7C4Z4W5-F1
#
_cell.length_a   1.000
_cell.length_b   1.000
_cell.length_c   1.000
_cell.angle_alpha   90.00
_cell.angle_beta   90.00
_cell.angle_gamma   90.00
#
_symmetry.space_group_name_H-M   'P 1'
#
loop_
_entity.id
_entity.type
_entity.pdbx_description
1 polymer ?
#
loop_
_entity_poly.entity_id
_entity_poly.type
_entity_poly.pdbx_seq_one_letter_code
_entity_poly.pdbx_strand_id
1 'polypeptide(L)'
;THALHCVDINGDGLKDLVTGKRWWSHGRAEPGHDMPPRLYWFEAKKSSDGLIKFLPHEIDDASGIGTQFVVTDFNGDGLLDVVVSNKRGTYLHEQVRK
;
A
#
# COMPACT_ATOMS: atom_id res chain seq x y z
N THR A 1 -11.16 -4.47 -9.72
CA THR A 1 -10.46 -4.06 -8.48
C THR A 1 -9.00 -3.81 -8.84
N HIS A 2 -8.27 -3.01 -8.06
CA HIS A 2 -6.85 -2.74 -8.36
C HIS A 2 -5.87 -3.32 -7.32
N ALA A 3 -6.39 -4.13 -6.38
CA ALA A 3 -5.71 -4.79 -5.27
C ALA A 3 -5.61 -3.95 -3.98
N LEU A 4 -5.82 -4.68 -2.89
CA LEU A 4 -5.71 -4.26 -1.51
C LEU A 4 -5.24 -5.48 -0.74
N HIS A 5 -4.35 -5.28 0.22
CA HIS A 5 -3.94 -6.30 1.18
C HIS A 5 -4.43 -5.93 2.57
N CYS A 6 -4.87 -6.94 3.32
CA CYS A 6 -5.31 -6.84 4.69
C CYS A 6 -4.32 -7.63 5.57
N VAL A 7 -3.30 -6.94 6.09
CA VAL A 7 -2.11 -7.54 6.71
C VAL A 7 -1.66 -6.68 7.90
N ASP A 8 -0.98 -7.28 8.87
CA ASP A 8 -0.49 -6.56 10.05
C ASP A 8 0.92 -6.05 9.74
N ILE A 9 1.06 -4.77 9.36
CA ILE A 9 2.34 -4.20 8.88
C ILE A 9 3.25 -3.80 10.05
N ASN A 10 2.67 -3.33 11.15
CA ASN A 10 3.44 -2.88 12.31
C ASN A 10 3.65 -4.00 13.36
N GLY A 11 2.95 -5.13 13.24
CA GLY A 11 3.04 -6.26 14.16
C GLY A 11 2.28 -6.04 15.47
N ASP A 12 1.27 -5.18 15.49
CA ASP A 12 0.48 -4.86 16.70
C ASP A 12 -0.71 -5.82 16.93
N GLY A 13 -0.92 -6.77 16.02
CA GLY A 13 -1.99 -7.75 16.06
C GLY A 13 -3.30 -7.29 15.39
N LEU A 14 -3.39 -6.05 14.92
CA LEU A 14 -4.50 -5.56 14.09
C LEU A 14 -4.14 -5.67 12.61
N LYS A 15 -5.14 -5.98 11.78
CA LYS A 15 -4.97 -5.98 10.32
C LYS A 15 -5.12 -4.56 9.78
N ASP A 16 -4.07 -4.10 9.11
CA ASP A 16 -4.00 -2.85 8.36
C ASP A 16 -4.44 -3.04 6.92
N LEU A 17 -4.56 -1.92 6.18
CA LEU A 17 -4.82 -1.96 4.74
C LEU A 17 -3.61 -1.41 3.97
N VAL A 18 -3.15 -2.14 2.96
CA VAL A 18 -2.16 -1.62 1.99
C VAL A 18 -2.83 -1.54 0.63
N THR A 19 -2.83 -0.37 0.02
CA THR A 19 -3.40 -0.13 -1.31
C THR A 19 -2.88 1.20 -1.89
N GLY A 20 -3.35 1.59 -3.07
CA GLY A 20 -2.88 2.81 -3.71
C GLY A 20 -3.64 3.14 -4.99
N LYS A 21 -3.26 4.26 -5.59
CA LYS A 21 -3.74 4.67 -6.91
C LYS A 21 -2.85 4.05 -7.98
N ARG A 22 -3.46 3.55 -9.05
CA ARG A 22 -2.73 3.13 -10.24
C ARG A 22 -2.31 4.32 -11.10
N TRP A 23 -1.23 4.11 -11.85
CA TRP A 23 -0.95 4.93 -13.01
C TRP A 23 -1.89 4.56 -14.17
N TRP A 24 -2.67 5.55 -14.65
CA TRP A 24 -3.73 5.35 -15.65
C TRP A 24 -4.62 4.15 -15.31
N SER A 25 -5.35 4.26 -14.20
CA SER A 25 -6.25 3.25 -13.63
C SER A 25 -7.13 2.60 -14.70
N HIS A 26 -7.79 3.41 -15.52
CA HIS A 26 -8.64 2.98 -16.63
C HIS A 26 -8.23 3.58 -17.99
N GLY A 27 -7.11 4.30 -18.06
CA GLY A 27 -6.57 4.89 -19.29
C GLY A 27 -6.38 6.40 -19.18
N ARG A 28 -6.17 7.08 -20.32
CA ARG A 28 -5.92 8.53 -20.37
C ARG A 28 -7.19 9.39 -20.41
N ALA A 29 -8.34 8.76 -20.62
CA ALA A 29 -9.61 9.48 -20.76
C ALA A 29 -10.30 9.76 -19.41
N GLU A 30 -9.84 9.15 -18.31
CA GLU A 30 -10.46 9.35 -17.00
C GLU A 30 -10.01 10.67 -16.34
N PRO A 31 -10.92 11.41 -15.69
CA PRO A 31 -10.56 12.54 -14.84
C PRO A 31 -9.54 12.11 -13.78
N GLY A 32 -8.44 12.85 -13.67
CA GLY A 32 -7.39 12.56 -12.68
C GLY A 32 -6.51 11.34 -13.00
N HIS A 33 -6.52 10.84 -14.26
CA HIS A 33 -5.62 9.75 -14.68
C HIS A 33 -4.15 10.01 -14.36
N ASP A 34 -3.71 11.25 -14.56
CA ASP A 34 -2.34 11.73 -14.34
C ASP A 34 -2.08 12.20 -12.89
N MET A 35 -3.05 12.09 -11.98
CA MET A 35 -2.75 12.33 -10.56
C MET A 35 -1.71 11.31 -10.05
N PRO A 36 -0.87 11.69 -9.07
CA PRO A 36 0.23 10.85 -8.58
C PRO A 36 -0.25 9.43 -8.25
N PRO A 37 0.43 8.38 -8.76
CA PRO A 37 0.11 7.00 -8.44
C PRO A 37 0.67 6.69 -7.05
N ARG A 38 -0.06 7.08 -6.01
CA ARG A 38 0.40 6.94 -4.62
C ARG A 38 0.20 5.52 -4.10
N LEU A 39 1.11 5.06 -3.25
CA LEU A 39 1.04 3.83 -2.48
C LEU A 39 0.93 4.17 -0.99
N TYR A 40 -0.02 3.54 -0.31
CA TYR A 40 -0.35 3.81 1.08
C TYR A 40 -0.41 2.54 1.91
N TRP A 41 0.01 2.67 3.16
CA TRP A 41 -0.35 1.83 4.27
C TRP A 41 -1.33 2.61 5.17
N PHE A 42 -2.46 2.02 5.49
CA PHE A 42 -3.45 2.56 6.40
C PHE A 42 -3.42 1.75 7.70
N GLU A 43 -2.78 2.30 8.72
CA GLU A 43 -2.61 1.68 10.03
C GLU A 43 -3.95 1.66 10.78
N ALA A 44 -4.40 0.47 11.17
CA ALA A 44 -5.59 0.27 11.97
C ALA A 44 -5.31 0.61 13.44
N LYS A 45 -6.07 1.56 13.99
CA LYS A 45 -6.04 1.88 15.43
C LYS A 45 -7.40 1.70 16.05
N LYS A 46 -7.44 0.93 17.13
CA LYS A 46 -8.63 0.83 17.97
C LYS A 46 -8.78 2.10 18.79
N SER A 47 -9.86 2.83 18.54
CA SER A 47 -10.24 4.02 19.29
C SER A 47 -10.86 3.66 20.63
N SER A 48 -10.92 4.64 21.55
CA SER A 48 -11.48 4.47 22.89
C SER A 48 -12.97 4.10 22.89
N ASP A 49 -13.70 4.44 21.82
CA ASP A 49 -15.09 4.07 21.57
C ASP A 49 -15.25 2.63 21.01
N GLY A 50 -14.14 1.91 20.83
CA GLY A 50 -14.11 0.55 20.30
C GLY A 50 -14.10 0.46 18.77
N LEU A 51 -14.19 1.58 18.03
CA LEU A 51 -14.15 1.60 16.57
C LEU A 51 -12.71 1.50 16.04
N ILE A 52 -12.53 0.94 14.85
CA ILE A 52 -11.26 0.98 14.13
C ILE A 52 -11.20 2.25 13.29
N LYS A 53 -10.13 3.03 13.45
CA LYS A 53 -9.77 4.15 12.58
C LYS A 53 -8.52 3.80 11.79
N PHE A 54 -8.45 4.30 10.56
CA PHE A 54 -7.32 4.08 9.68
C PHE A 54 -6.49 5.35 9.56
N LEU A 55 -5.24 5.31 10.00
CA LEU A 55 -4.27 6.39 9.86
C LEU A 55 -3.46 6.19 8.57
N PRO A 56 -3.55 7.09 7.58
CA PRO A 56 -2.78 6.96 6.35
C PRO A 56 -1.29 7.27 6.56
N HIS A 57 -0.45 6.38 6.07
CA HIS A 57 0.99 6.53 5.89
C HIS A 57 1.32 6.37 4.41
N GLU A 58 1.87 7.42 3.80
CA GLU A 58 2.32 7.35 2.41
C GLU A 58 3.64 6.59 2.34
N ILE A 59 3.68 5.53 1.54
CA ILE A 59 4.90 4.76 1.28
C ILE A 59 5.68 5.41 0.14
N ASP A 60 4.99 5.75 -0.95
CA ASP A 60 5.60 6.33 -2.14
C ASP A 60 4.54 7.06 -2.99
N ASP A 61 4.92 8.08 -3.75
CA ASP A 61 4.01 8.88 -4.57
C ASP A 61 4.13 8.65 -6.09
N ALA A 62 4.99 7.71 -6.51
CA ALA A 62 5.42 7.54 -7.88
C ALA A 62 5.28 6.10 -8.41
N SER A 63 5.20 5.09 -7.55
CA SER A 63 5.12 3.67 -7.90
C SER A 63 3.70 3.25 -8.19
N GLY A 64 2.76 3.67 -7.34
CA GLY A 64 1.37 3.23 -7.33
C GLY A 64 1.22 1.75 -7.06
N ILE A 65 0.08 1.20 -7.49
CA ILE A 65 -0.19 -0.25 -7.47
C ILE A 65 -0.42 -0.82 -8.86
N GLY A 66 -0.39 -2.15 -8.95
CA GLY A 66 -0.78 -2.94 -10.12
C GLY A 66 -2.26 -3.28 -10.13
N THR A 67 -2.65 -4.38 -10.77
CA THR A 67 -3.98 -5.01 -10.59
C THR A 67 -3.92 -6.02 -9.45
N GLN A 68 -2.68 -6.37 -9.12
CA GLN A 68 -2.18 -7.25 -8.09
C GLN A 68 -0.81 -6.68 -7.69
N PHE A 69 -0.43 -6.92 -6.45
CA PHE A 69 0.90 -6.68 -5.92
C PHE A 69 1.08 -7.62 -4.73
N VAL A 70 2.28 -7.68 -4.16
CA VAL A 70 2.58 -8.60 -3.05
C VAL A 70 2.99 -7.79 -1.84
N VAL A 71 2.55 -8.26 -0.66
CA VAL A 71 3.06 -7.81 0.63
C VAL A 71 3.61 -9.02 1.35
N THR A 72 4.92 -9.06 1.56
CA THR A 72 5.63 -10.23 2.09
C THR A 72 6.99 -9.80 2.64
N ASP A 73 7.54 -10.57 3.56
CA ASP A 73 8.94 -10.42 3.99
C ASP A 73 9.85 -10.87 2.83
N PHE A 74 10.36 -9.90 2.06
CA PHE A 74 11.09 -10.17 0.84
C PHE A 74 12.59 -10.37 1.11
N ASN A 75 13.12 -9.64 2.09
CA ASN A 75 14.55 -9.65 2.43
C ASN A 75 14.89 -10.62 3.59
N GLY A 76 13.90 -11.20 4.26
CA GLY A 76 14.06 -12.17 5.35
C GLY A 76 14.34 -11.55 6.71
N ASP A 77 14.05 -10.26 6.93
CA ASP A 77 14.28 -9.56 8.19
C ASP A 77 13.10 -9.66 9.18
N GLY A 78 12.01 -10.34 8.78
CA GLY A 78 10.80 -10.51 9.56
C GLY A 78 9.82 -9.34 9.50
N LEU A 79 10.09 -8.34 8.67
CA LEU A 79 9.22 -7.21 8.38
C LEU A 79 8.49 -7.42 7.04
N LEU A 80 7.32 -6.82 6.86
CA LEU A 80 6.57 -6.96 5.62
C LEU A 80 6.93 -5.84 4.64
N ASP A 81 7.44 -6.23 3.47
CA ASP A 81 7.77 -5.35 2.36
C ASP A 81 6.65 -5.29 1.33
N VAL A 82 6.65 -4.26 0.48
CA VAL A 82 5.67 -4.11 -0.61
C VAL A 82 6.35 -4.22 -1.96
N VAL A 83 5.96 -5.22 -2.75
CA VAL A 83 6.46 -5.44 -4.12
C VAL A 83 5.37 -5.15 -5.13
N VAL A 84 5.61 -4.17 -6.00
CA VAL A 84 4.66 -3.75 -7.03
C VAL A 84 5.28 -3.90 -8.41
N SER A 85 4.50 -4.42 -9.37
CA SER A 85 4.81 -4.30 -10.79
C SER A 85 3.60 -3.78 -11.56
N ASN A 86 3.79 -2.69 -12.31
CA ASN A 86 2.73 -2.05 -13.08
C ASN A 86 3.30 -1.25 -14.29
N LYS A 87 2.46 -0.43 -14.95
CA LYS A 87 2.84 0.38 -16.12
C LYS A 87 4.02 1.35 -15.88
N ARG A 88 4.31 1.68 -14.62
CA ARG A 88 5.41 2.56 -14.21
C ARG A 88 6.74 1.81 -14.02
N GLY A 89 6.71 0.50 -13.88
CA GLY A 89 7.88 -0.34 -13.61
C GLY A 89 7.65 -1.32 -12.47
N THR A 90 8.75 -1.86 -11.96
CA THR A 90 8.78 -2.75 -10.80
C THR A 90 9.51 -2.08 -9.64
N TYR A 91 8.90 -2.14 -8.46
CA TYR A 91 9.34 -1.46 -7.25
C TYR A 91 9.31 -2.45 -6.08
N LEU A 92 10.36 -2.40 -5.26
CA LEU A 92 10.43 -3.03 -3.94
C LEU A 92 10.53 -1.90 -2.91
N HIS A 93 9.59 -1.87 -1.97
CA HIS A 93 9.58 -0.94 -0.85
C HIS A 93 9.84 -1.72 0.42
N GLU A 94 11.06 -1.61 0.93
CA GLU A 94 11.49 -2.32 2.14
C GLU A 94 11.03 -1.58 3.40
N GLN A 95 10.46 -2.31 4.36
CA GLN A 95 10.16 -1.75 5.67
C GLN A 95 11.44 -1.70 6.51
N VAL A 96 11.71 -0.55 7.15
CA VAL A 96 12.86 -0.41 8.05
C VAL A 96 12.40 0.06 9.44
N ARG A 97 12.88 -0.60 10.50
CA ARG A 97 12.72 -0.14 11.89
C ARG A 97 14.03 0.50 12.35
N LYS A 98 13.95 1.74 12.83
CA LYS A 98 15.08 2.44 13.46
C LYS A 98 15.02 2.32 14.97
#